data_AF-A0A9D6JIL4-F1
#
_entry.id   AF-A0A9D6JIL4-F1
#
_cell.length_a   1.000
_cell.length_b   1.000
_cell.length_c   1.000
_cell.angle_alpha   90.00
_cell.angle_beta   90.00
_cell.angle_gamma   90.00
#
_symmetry.space_group_name_H-M   'P 1'
#
loop_
_entity.id
_entity.type
_entity.pdbx_description
1 polymer ?
#
loop_
_entity_poly.entity_id
_entity_poly.type
_entity_poly.pdbx_seq_one_letter_code
_entity_poly.pdbx_strand_id
1 'polypeptide(L)'
;PVFWATLAIAEQDFDGSGDVCIRCHTSGAWTSGRSVPTDGTAMLDRDKNGIECDTCHRMTNPNQTELQGVMKPPFVAKTGTEGHYGAAQYSMWPKVSKLGPYTDSVTKHPSQKSNYHRNADFCGTCHDVSNPVTGDLAHNNGAQIPLPAGSFSGVYGSSVETKAAFKNPPYKYGVVERTYSEYKASLWPTFRVSDYAKLPTALKTGTVKKAYDAAMLAGTGGNYEDGETRFFTCQTCHMRPVVGQASSTIHNDPKTRKDLPLHDLTGGNYWMPQAIQWLDSQNKLRLGGGLKPWQISAMNDGIQRAKDTLSSAATLTVIKNQLNVVNLTGHKLISGYPEGRRMWLNTRWYNSAGTLLREDGAYGNKTVTIDGTSTTIRTLLDLTGKNTRIYEVHGAMTQEWANQLLKLGSSRNLPLSFDPVTGAVKYTLGKLADGKTGTYQKTFHFILNNKVVSDNRIPPYGFDYNEAKKRNALPVPEAQYDSPRAGGKYNYIDRFTLTPPTGAVTAQISLMYQPTSWEYIQFLYLANNRSNPSLQDEGKNMLDAWLNTGMAEPYAMATASWRK
;
A
#
# COMPACT_ATOMS: atom_id res chain seq x y z
N PRO A 1 5.74 -7.17 -12.42
CA PRO A 1 6.37 -8.38 -11.83
C PRO A 1 5.65 -8.87 -10.58
N VAL A 2 5.73 -8.16 -9.44
CA VAL A 2 5.05 -8.59 -8.20
C VAL A 2 3.54 -8.73 -8.38
N PHE A 3 2.94 -7.81 -9.14
CA PHE A 3 1.52 -7.85 -9.51
C PHE A 3 1.14 -9.20 -10.15
N TRP A 4 1.89 -9.65 -11.15
CA TRP A 4 1.57 -10.88 -11.88
C TRP A 4 1.80 -12.15 -11.05
N ALA A 5 2.88 -12.19 -10.27
CA ALA A 5 3.13 -13.31 -9.37
C ALA A 5 2.06 -13.42 -8.27
N THR A 6 1.58 -12.29 -7.77
CA THR A 6 0.51 -12.23 -6.78
C THR A 6 -0.84 -12.57 -7.41
N LEU A 7 -1.11 -12.09 -8.62
CA LEU A 7 -2.32 -12.40 -9.37
C LEU A 7 -2.41 -13.89 -9.70
N ALA A 8 -1.29 -14.53 -10.05
CA ALA A 8 -1.20 -15.98 -10.23
C ALA A 8 -1.73 -16.74 -9.02
N ILE A 9 -1.25 -16.38 -7.83
CA ILE A 9 -1.65 -17.00 -6.56
C ILE A 9 -3.11 -16.66 -6.21
N ALA A 10 -3.52 -15.40 -6.36
CA ALA A 10 -4.89 -14.97 -6.11
C ALA A 10 -5.90 -15.77 -6.96
N GLU A 11 -5.61 -15.93 -8.25
CA GLU A 11 -6.49 -16.62 -9.19
C GLU A 11 -6.60 -18.12 -8.90
N GLN A 12 -5.50 -18.80 -8.54
CA GLN A 12 -5.54 -20.21 -8.14
C GLN A 12 -6.13 -20.42 -6.74
N ASP A 13 -6.00 -19.45 -5.82
CA ASP A 13 -6.46 -19.56 -4.45
C ASP A 13 -7.99 -19.56 -4.38
N PHE A 14 -8.60 -18.71 -5.20
CA PHE A 14 -10.04 -18.60 -5.33
C PHE A 14 -10.38 -18.05 -6.71
N ASP A 15 -10.94 -18.90 -7.57
CA ASP A 15 -11.25 -18.59 -8.96
C ASP A 15 -12.01 -17.25 -9.13
N GLY A 16 -11.60 -16.45 -10.11
CA GLY A 16 -12.12 -15.10 -10.34
C GLY A 16 -11.51 -14.00 -9.47
N SER A 17 -10.68 -14.32 -8.46
CA SER A 17 -10.12 -13.30 -7.55
C SER A 17 -9.08 -12.40 -8.20
N GLY A 18 -8.54 -12.76 -9.37
CA GLY A 18 -7.73 -11.88 -10.19
C GLY A 18 -8.45 -10.57 -10.55
N ASP A 19 -9.79 -10.54 -10.58
CA ASP A 19 -10.56 -9.31 -10.80
C ASP A 19 -10.27 -8.24 -9.73
N VAL A 20 -10.02 -8.66 -8.48
CA VAL A 20 -9.65 -7.77 -7.37
C VAL A 20 -8.36 -6.99 -7.68
N CYS A 21 -7.42 -7.64 -8.36
CA CYS A 21 -6.15 -7.06 -8.79
C CYS A 21 -6.36 -6.16 -10.02
N ILE A 22 -7.02 -6.68 -11.06
CA ILE A 22 -7.19 -6.01 -12.35
C ILE A 22 -7.96 -4.69 -12.20
N ARG A 23 -9.06 -4.68 -11.43
CA ARG A 23 -9.87 -3.46 -11.22
C ARG A 23 -9.08 -2.28 -10.66
N CYS A 24 -8.06 -2.54 -9.84
CA CYS A 24 -7.24 -1.50 -9.20
C CYS A 24 -6.02 -1.13 -10.03
N HIS A 25 -5.43 -2.06 -10.78
CA HIS A 25 -4.14 -1.85 -11.46
C HIS A 25 -4.28 -1.53 -12.96
N THR A 26 -5.41 -1.87 -13.57
CA THR A 26 -5.74 -1.57 -14.97
C THR A 26 -7.24 -1.27 -15.06
N SER A 27 -7.59 -0.08 -14.56
CA SER A 27 -8.97 0.38 -14.46
C SER A 27 -9.65 0.54 -15.83
N GLY A 28 -8.90 0.94 -16.87
CA GLY A 28 -9.38 0.99 -18.26
C GLY A 28 -9.76 -0.39 -18.80
N ALA A 29 -8.90 -1.37 -18.54
CA ALA A 29 -9.16 -2.81 -18.40
C ALA A 29 -10.60 -3.15 -18.04
N TRP A 30 -10.79 -3.01 -16.74
CA TRP A 30 -11.95 -3.46 -15.99
C TRP A 30 -13.23 -2.70 -16.37
N THR A 31 -13.17 -1.38 -16.44
CA THR A 31 -14.35 -0.56 -16.80
C THR A 31 -14.86 -0.86 -18.21
N SER A 32 -13.98 -1.33 -19.09
CA SER A 32 -14.35 -1.78 -20.44
C SER A 32 -14.76 -3.24 -20.55
N GLY A 33 -14.83 -3.99 -19.44
CA GLY A 33 -15.21 -5.40 -19.42
C GLY A 33 -14.11 -6.39 -19.86
N ARG A 34 -12.84 -5.94 -19.91
CA ARG A 34 -11.69 -6.79 -20.28
C ARG A 34 -10.95 -7.38 -19.08
N SER A 35 -11.62 -7.48 -17.93
CA SER A 35 -11.11 -8.22 -16.77
C SER A 35 -11.55 -9.68 -16.75
N VAL A 36 -12.29 -10.13 -17.77
CA VAL A 36 -12.67 -11.53 -17.96
C VAL A 36 -11.99 -12.04 -19.25
N PRO A 37 -11.23 -13.15 -19.18
CA PRO A 37 -10.86 -13.90 -17.96
C PRO A 37 -9.99 -13.07 -16.99
N THR A 38 -10.04 -13.44 -15.71
CA THR A 38 -9.43 -12.74 -14.56
C THR A 38 -7.93 -12.95 -14.42
N ASP A 39 -7.32 -13.62 -15.40
CA ASP A 39 -5.88 -13.84 -15.54
C ASP A 39 -5.15 -12.74 -16.34
N GLY A 40 -5.90 -11.75 -16.81
CA GLY A 40 -5.41 -10.60 -17.57
C GLY A 40 -5.13 -10.85 -19.05
N THR A 41 -5.48 -12.00 -19.60
CA THR A 41 -5.24 -12.32 -21.03
C THR A 41 -6.10 -11.52 -22.00
N ALA A 42 -7.21 -10.93 -21.55
CA ALA A 42 -8.06 -10.04 -22.35
C ALA A 42 -7.54 -8.59 -22.45
N MET A 43 -6.43 -8.24 -21.78
CA MET A 43 -5.89 -6.88 -21.80
C MET A 43 -5.29 -6.51 -23.16
N LEU A 44 -5.57 -5.29 -23.63
CA LEU A 44 -5.03 -4.72 -24.85
C LEU A 44 -3.73 -3.96 -24.59
N ASP A 45 -3.03 -3.58 -25.67
CA ASP A 45 -1.81 -2.78 -25.58
C ASP A 45 -1.99 -1.45 -24.82
N ARG A 46 -3.16 -0.80 -24.96
CA ARG A 46 -3.44 0.44 -24.21
C ARG A 46 -3.53 0.21 -22.70
N ASP A 47 -4.01 -0.96 -22.28
CA ASP A 47 -4.24 -1.32 -20.88
C ASP A 47 -2.90 -1.55 -20.15
N LYS A 48 -1.79 -1.69 -20.90
CA LYS A 48 -0.41 -1.80 -20.40
C LYS A 48 0.05 -0.56 -19.63
N ASN A 49 -0.61 0.58 -19.80
CA ASN A 49 -0.32 1.80 -19.05
C ASN A 49 -0.84 1.77 -17.60
N GLY A 50 -1.69 0.80 -17.25
CA GLY A 50 -2.25 0.64 -15.91
C GLY A 50 -3.31 1.70 -15.60
N ILE A 51 -2.95 2.71 -14.81
CA ILE A 51 -3.84 3.82 -14.48
C ILE A 51 -3.76 4.88 -15.58
N GLU A 52 -4.90 5.10 -16.25
CA GLU A 52 -4.97 5.96 -17.43
C GLU A 52 -5.58 7.33 -17.12
N CYS A 53 -5.19 8.34 -17.90
CA CYS A 53 -5.77 9.69 -17.84
C CYS A 53 -7.31 9.64 -17.95
N ASP A 54 -7.86 8.79 -18.82
CA ASP A 54 -9.32 8.68 -19.00
C ASP A 54 -10.01 8.18 -17.73
N THR A 55 -9.40 7.26 -16.99
CA THR A 55 -9.96 6.77 -15.73
C THR A 55 -10.02 7.93 -14.74
N CYS A 56 -8.88 8.55 -14.43
CA CYS A 56 -8.80 9.60 -13.41
C CYS A 56 -9.70 10.79 -13.76
N HIS A 57 -9.60 11.29 -14.99
CA HIS A 57 -10.35 12.46 -15.45
C HIS A 57 -11.80 12.18 -15.82
N ARG A 58 -12.31 10.97 -15.58
CA ARG A 58 -13.74 10.66 -15.65
C ARG A 58 -14.28 10.12 -14.36
N MET A 59 -13.49 9.97 -13.30
CA MET A 59 -14.03 9.61 -12.00
C MET A 59 -14.88 10.75 -11.43
N THR A 60 -16.07 10.41 -10.96
CA THR A 60 -16.96 11.31 -10.21
C THR A 60 -17.03 10.85 -8.76
N ASN A 61 -17.48 11.73 -7.86
CA ASN A 61 -17.66 11.34 -6.47
C ASN A 61 -18.74 10.24 -6.37
N PRO A 62 -18.42 9.05 -5.82
CA PRO A 62 -19.39 7.96 -5.64
C PRO A 62 -20.67 8.35 -4.90
N ASN A 63 -20.65 9.38 -4.04
CA ASN A 63 -21.86 9.86 -3.37
C ASN A 63 -22.86 10.60 -4.30
N GLN A 64 -22.47 10.86 -5.55
CA GLN A 64 -23.28 11.53 -6.57
C GLN A 64 -23.74 12.95 -6.19
N THR A 65 -23.02 13.65 -5.33
CA THR A 65 -23.47 14.99 -4.86
C THR A 65 -23.06 16.14 -5.78
N GLU A 66 -21.97 16.00 -6.54
CA GLU A 66 -21.45 17.04 -7.44
C GLU A 66 -21.85 16.78 -8.90
N LEU A 67 -21.33 15.70 -9.48
CA LEU A 67 -21.57 15.29 -10.86
C LEU A 67 -22.12 13.87 -10.86
N GLN A 68 -23.20 13.64 -11.62
CA GLN A 68 -23.82 12.33 -11.73
C GLN A 68 -22.98 11.43 -12.66
N GLY A 69 -22.26 10.48 -12.07
CA GLY A 69 -21.55 9.43 -12.79
C GLY A 69 -22.37 8.16 -12.98
N VAL A 70 -21.93 7.32 -13.91
CA VAL A 70 -22.50 6.01 -14.19
C VAL A 70 -21.79 4.96 -13.35
N MET A 71 -22.59 4.12 -12.69
CA MET A 71 -22.18 2.89 -12.02
C MET A 71 -22.83 1.72 -12.75
N LYS A 72 -22.15 0.59 -12.91
CA LYS A 72 -22.72 -0.57 -13.61
C LYS A 72 -23.63 -1.37 -12.67
N PRO A 73 -24.93 -1.54 -12.94
CA PRO A 73 -25.78 -2.40 -12.12
C PRO A 73 -25.25 -3.85 -12.05
N PRO A 74 -25.47 -4.58 -10.94
CA PRO A 74 -26.17 -4.15 -9.71
C PRO A 74 -25.27 -3.38 -8.73
N PHE A 75 -24.07 -2.97 -9.18
CA PHE A 75 -23.14 -2.25 -8.34
C PHE A 75 -23.58 -0.80 -8.11
N VAL A 76 -23.63 -0.42 -6.83
CA VAL A 76 -24.01 0.92 -6.36
C VAL A 76 -22.98 1.40 -5.33
N ALA A 77 -22.17 2.37 -5.71
CA ALA A 77 -21.12 2.97 -4.88
C ALA A 77 -21.61 4.08 -3.93
N LYS A 78 -22.91 4.11 -3.59
CA LYS A 78 -23.54 5.18 -2.80
C LYS A 78 -24.22 4.63 -1.55
N THR A 79 -23.98 5.26 -0.39
CA THR A 79 -24.85 5.15 0.79
C THR A 79 -24.94 6.48 1.56
N GLY A 80 -26.11 7.13 1.56
CA GLY A 80 -26.31 8.39 2.30
C GLY A 80 -25.43 9.55 1.78
N THR A 81 -24.85 10.35 2.69
CA THR A 81 -23.97 11.49 2.36
C THR A 81 -22.51 11.08 2.08
N GLU A 82 -22.08 9.88 2.51
CA GLU A 82 -20.74 9.32 2.27
C GLU A 82 -20.77 8.40 1.03
N GLY A 83 -19.79 8.51 0.15
CA GLY A 83 -19.63 7.56 -0.95
C GLY A 83 -19.00 6.25 -0.46
N HIS A 84 -19.16 5.17 -1.20
CA HIS A 84 -18.32 4.00 -1.01
C HIS A 84 -16.93 4.25 -1.62
N TYR A 85 -16.04 4.82 -0.81
CA TYR A 85 -14.63 5.01 -1.18
C TYR A 85 -13.85 3.73 -0.83
N GLY A 86 -13.23 3.12 -1.83
CA GLY A 86 -12.38 1.93 -1.70
C GLY A 86 -12.78 0.83 -2.67
N ALA A 87 -11.99 -0.24 -2.70
CA ALA A 87 -12.23 -1.46 -3.47
C ALA A 87 -12.55 -1.22 -4.95
N ALA A 88 -11.97 -0.16 -5.54
CA ALA A 88 -12.20 0.24 -6.93
C ALA A 88 -13.70 0.41 -7.25
N GLN A 89 -14.48 0.88 -6.26
CA GLN A 89 -15.90 1.17 -6.42
C GLN A 89 -16.08 2.48 -7.23
N TYR A 90 -15.84 2.41 -8.54
CA TYR A 90 -15.83 3.57 -9.44
C TYR A 90 -17.23 4.12 -9.74
N SER A 91 -17.32 5.44 -9.90
CA SER A 91 -18.41 6.09 -10.62
C SER A 91 -17.84 6.94 -11.76
N MET A 92 -18.27 6.65 -12.99
CA MET A 92 -17.62 7.14 -14.19
C MET A 92 -18.50 8.15 -14.94
N TRP A 93 -17.93 9.30 -15.26
CA TRP A 93 -18.56 10.36 -16.03
C TRP A 93 -18.92 9.87 -17.44
N PRO A 94 -20.20 9.92 -17.85
CA PRO A 94 -20.63 9.34 -19.11
C PRO A 94 -20.25 10.18 -20.34
N LYS A 95 -19.95 11.47 -20.16
CA LYS A 95 -19.65 12.36 -21.28
C LYS A 95 -18.18 12.28 -21.68
N VAL A 96 -17.89 12.75 -22.90
CA VAL A 96 -16.53 12.80 -23.46
C VAL A 96 -15.62 13.83 -22.76
N SER A 97 -16.21 14.81 -22.08
CA SER A 97 -15.46 15.85 -21.37
C SER A 97 -14.60 15.27 -20.26
N LYS A 98 -13.43 15.88 -20.03
CA LYS A 98 -12.52 15.52 -18.95
C LYS A 98 -12.75 16.41 -17.75
N LEU A 99 -12.81 15.80 -16.58
CA LEU A 99 -12.99 16.46 -15.30
C LEU A 99 -11.64 16.89 -14.75
N GLY A 100 -11.59 18.06 -14.12
CA GLY A 100 -10.36 18.56 -13.51
C GLY A 100 -10.65 19.70 -12.54
N PRO A 101 -9.65 20.15 -11.77
CA PRO A 101 -9.88 21.10 -10.69
C PRO A 101 -10.12 22.55 -11.16
N TYR A 102 -9.86 22.87 -12.44
CA TYR A 102 -9.84 24.24 -12.96
C TYR A 102 -11.01 24.51 -13.93
N THR A 103 -11.60 25.70 -13.83
CA THR A 103 -12.71 26.18 -14.69
C THR A 103 -12.24 26.73 -16.04
N ASP A 104 -10.97 27.11 -16.14
CA ASP A 104 -10.37 27.86 -17.24
C ASP A 104 -9.36 27.00 -18.02
N SER A 105 -9.63 25.70 -18.14
CA SER A 105 -8.76 24.76 -18.87
C SER A 105 -8.98 24.86 -20.38
N VAL A 106 -7.90 25.04 -21.14
CA VAL A 106 -7.93 25.19 -22.61
C VAL A 106 -7.40 23.90 -23.24
N THR A 107 -8.26 22.94 -23.59
CA THR A 107 -7.83 21.58 -23.98
C THR A 107 -8.40 21.10 -25.31
N LYS A 108 -7.78 20.06 -25.93
CA LYS A 108 -8.19 19.50 -27.25
C LYS A 108 -9.53 18.78 -27.20
N HIS A 109 -9.89 18.29 -26.03
CA HIS A 109 -11.21 17.76 -25.72
C HIS A 109 -11.95 18.74 -24.79
N PRO A 110 -13.30 18.71 -24.73
CA PRO A 110 -14.04 19.47 -23.73
C PRO A 110 -13.56 19.16 -22.31
N SER A 111 -13.59 20.14 -21.42
CA SER A 111 -13.23 19.98 -20.01
C SER A 111 -14.30 20.60 -19.11
N GLN A 112 -14.37 20.13 -17.86
CA GLN A 112 -15.32 20.62 -16.87
C GLN A 112 -14.69 20.61 -15.48
N LYS A 113 -14.95 21.66 -14.68
CA LYS A 113 -14.48 21.70 -13.29
C LYS A 113 -15.14 20.59 -12.47
N SER A 114 -14.35 19.96 -11.60
CA SER A 114 -14.82 19.05 -10.55
C SER A 114 -14.02 19.29 -9.27
N ASN A 115 -14.73 19.58 -8.19
CA ASN A 115 -14.20 19.70 -6.83
C ASN A 115 -13.72 18.34 -6.31
N TYR A 116 -14.31 17.22 -6.75
CA TYR A 116 -13.83 15.88 -6.42
C TYR A 116 -12.34 15.69 -6.78
N HIS A 117 -11.85 16.33 -7.85
CA HIS A 117 -10.45 16.22 -8.29
C HIS A 117 -9.45 16.94 -7.39
N ARG A 118 -9.90 17.76 -6.43
CA ARG A 118 -9.06 18.31 -5.34
C ARG A 118 -9.23 17.55 -4.02
N ASN A 119 -10.26 16.71 -3.92
CA ASN A 119 -10.63 16.05 -2.67
C ASN A 119 -9.80 14.77 -2.45
N ALA A 120 -9.36 14.53 -1.21
CA ALA A 120 -8.69 13.29 -0.82
C ALA A 120 -9.52 12.02 -1.07
N ASP A 121 -10.86 12.15 -1.03
CA ASP A 121 -11.80 11.06 -1.29
C ASP A 121 -11.63 10.48 -2.71
N PHE A 122 -11.07 11.25 -3.66
CA PHE A 122 -10.65 10.78 -4.98
C PHE A 122 -9.66 9.62 -4.90
N CYS A 123 -8.63 9.76 -4.06
CA CYS A 123 -7.64 8.71 -3.85
C CYS A 123 -8.22 7.52 -3.08
N GLY A 124 -9.27 7.77 -2.28
CA GLY A 124 -9.96 6.75 -1.49
C GLY A 124 -10.60 5.64 -2.32
N THR A 125 -11.00 5.90 -3.57
CA THR A 125 -11.54 4.86 -4.47
C THR A 125 -10.59 3.67 -4.65
N CYS A 126 -9.27 3.91 -4.64
CA CYS A 126 -8.26 2.86 -4.86
C CYS A 126 -7.48 2.49 -3.59
N HIS A 127 -7.26 3.45 -2.66
CA HIS A 127 -6.35 3.28 -1.51
C HIS A 127 -7.00 2.78 -0.21
N ASP A 128 -8.18 2.16 -0.32
CA ASP A 128 -8.71 1.22 0.67
C ASP A 128 -9.04 -0.07 -0.07
N VAL A 129 -8.22 -1.11 0.09
CA VAL A 129 -8.41 -2.37 -0.64
C VAL A 129 -9.15 -3.35 0.26
N SER A 130 -10.31 -3.80 -0.22
CA SER A 130 -11.14 -4.77 0.48
C SER A 130 -11.42 -6.00 -0.36
N ASN A 131 -11.19 -7.15 0.27
CA ASN A 131 -11.33 -8.48 -0.31
C ASN A 131 -12.79 -8.96 -0.19
N PRO A 132 -13.51 -9.14 -1.31
CA PRO A 132 -14.90 -9.59 -1.27
C PRO A 132 -15.05 -11.06 -0.85
N VAL A 133 -14.04 -11.91 -1.06
CA VAL A 133 -14.07 -13.34 -0.71
C VAL A 133 -14.16 -13.49 0.81
N THR A 134 -13.16 -12.98 1.54
CA THR A 134 -13.18 -13.03 3.00
C THR A 134 -14.23 -12.10 3.60
N GLY A 135 -14.56 -11.00 2.91
CA GLY A 135 -15.63 -10.09 3.31
C GLY A 135 -17.01 -10.74 3.38
N ASP A 136 -17.35 -11.57 2.41
CA ASP A 136 -18.66 -12.21 2.35
C ASP A 136 -18.70 -13.58 3.02
N LEU A 137 -17.66 -14.41 2.82
CA LEU A 137 -17.70 -15.82 3.19
C LEU A 137 -17.06 -16.13 4.53
N ALA A 138 -15.96 -15.47 4.92
CA ALA A 138 -15.29 -15.81 6.16
C ALA A 138 -16.15 -15.44 7.39
N HIS A 139 -16.11 -16.27 8.42
CA HIS A 139 -16.94 -16.13 9.63
C HIS A 139 -16.88 -14.75 10.32
N ASN A 140 -15.78 -14.02 10.15
CA ASN A 140 -15.54 -12.68 10.71
C ASN A 140 -15.51 -11.56 9.65
N ASN A 141 -15.92 -11.87 8.42
CA ASN A 141 -15.94 -10.95 7.28
C ASN A 141 -14.58 -10.31 6.96
N GLY A 142 -13.47 -10.97 7.34
CA GLY A 142 -12.13 -10.40 7.15
C GLY A 142 -11.89 -9.09 7.89
N ALA A 143 -12.65 -8.79 8.94
CA ALA A 143 -12.68 -7.50 9.61
C ALA A 143 -12.21 -7.59 11.08
N GLN A 144 -11.79 -6.46 11.65
CA GLN A 144 -11.55 -6.33 13.10
C GLN A 144 -12.88 -6.36 13.85
N ILE A 145 -13.94 -5.80 13.24
CA ILE A 145 -15.30 -5.83 13.74
C ILE A 145 -16.15 -6.61 12.72
N PRO A 146 -16.61 -7.83 13.07
CA PRO A 146 -17.50 -8.61 12.20
C PRO A 146 -18.76 -7.84 11.82
N LEU A 147 -19.28 -8.12 10.63
CA LEU A 147 -20.50 -7.50 10.15
C LEU A 147 -21.73 -8.08 10.89
N PRO A 148 -22.78 -7.29 11.11
CA PRO A 148 -24.02 -7.79 11.68
C PRO A 148 -24.71 -8.78 10.72
N ALA A 149 -25.44 -9.76 11.27
CA ALA A 149 -26.23 -10.68 10.46
C ALA A 149 -27.19 -9.94 9.50
N GLY A 150 -27.35 -10.47 8.29
CA GLY A 150 -28.18 -9.87 7.23
C GLY A 150 -27.47 -8.81 6.37
N SER A 151 -26.33 -8.27 6.82
CA SER A 151 -25.52 -7.32 6.05
C SER A 151 -24.52 -7.99 5.08
N PHE A 152 -24.52 -9.31 4.99
CA PHE A 152 -23.74 -10.11 4.04
C PHE A 152 -24.50 -11.39 3.71
N SER A 153 -24.04 -12.15 2.72
CA SER A 153 -24.69 -13.41 2.34
C SER A 153 -24.13 -14.60 3.09
N GLY A 154 -22.80 -14.75 3.12
CA GLY A 154 -22.15 -15.94 3.69
C GLY A 154 -22.29 -17.20 2.83
N VAL A 155 -22.96 -17.12 1.68
CA VAL A 155 -23.27 -18.25 0.82
C VAL A 155 -22.52 -18.11 -0.51
N TYR A 156 -21.70 -19.10 -0.83
CA TYR A 156 -21.00 -19.17 -2.10
C TYR A 156 -22.00 -19.28 -3.27
N GLY A 157 -21.77 -18.53 -4.35
CA GLY A 157 -22.66 -18.50 -5.52
C GLY A 157 -23.99 -17.74 -5.34
N SER A 158 -24.26 -17.14 -4.17
CA SER A 158 -25.46 -16.30 -3.99
C SER A 158 -25.43 -15.01 -4.84
N SER A 159 -26.61 -14.40 -5.05
CA SER A 159 -26.74 -13.13 -5.77
C SER A 159 -25.80 -12.06 -5.20
N VAL A 160 -25.10 -11.34 -6.08
CA VAL A 160 -24.10 -10.33 -5.71
C VAL A 160 -24.69 -9.19 -4.86
N GLU A 161 -25.96 -8.83 -5.08
CA GLU A 161 -26.68 -7.80 -4.30
C GLU A 161 -26.81 -8.16 -2.82
N THR A 162 -26.75 -9.46 -2.50
CA THR A 162 -26.85 -9.94 -1.13
C THR A 162 -25.51 -9.93 -0.39
N LYS A 163 -24.40 -9.75 -1.11
CA LYS A 163 -23.04 -9.92 -0.60
C LYS A 163 -22.53 -8.71 0.18
N ALA A 164 -21.56 -8.95 1.06
CA ALA A 164 -20.95 -7.91 1.89
C ALA A 164 -20.49 -6.68 1.09
N ALA A 165 -19.87 -6.88 -0.07
CA ALA A 165 -19.31 -5.82 -0.91
C ALA A 165 -20.35 -4.85 -1.52
N PHE A 166 -21.62 -5.28 -1.63
CA PHE A 166 -22.72 -4.48 -2.16
C PHE A 166 -23.56 -3.84 -1.06
N LYS A 167 -23.55 -4.41 0.14
CA LYS A 167 -24.33 -3.94 1.29
C LYS A 167 -23.59 -3.00 2.22
N ASN A 168 -22.26 -2.94 2.15
CA ASN A 168 -21.45 -2.22 3.14
C ASN A 168 -20.41 -1.32 2.47
N PRO A 169 -20.03 -0.21 3.13
CA PRO A 169 -18.86 0.57 2.73
C PRO A 169 -17.59 -0.30 2.66
N PRO A 170 -16.69 -0.07 1.69
CA PRO A 170 -15.48 -0.88 1.51
C PRO A 170 -14.65 -1.10 2.77
N TYR A 171 -14.49 -0.07 3.62
CA TYR A 171 -13.68 -0.16 4.83
C TYR A 171 -14.22 -1.16 5.89
N LYS A 172 -15.48 -1.62 5.77
CA LYS A 172 -16.14 -2.48 6.76
C LYS A 172 -15.80 -3.97 6.68
N TYR A 173 -15.25 -4.46 5.57
CA TYR A 173 -15.03 -5.89 5.34
C TYR A 173 -13.67 -6.17 4.67
N GLY A 174 -13.20 -7.42 4.76
CA GLY A 174 -12.11 -7.97 3.97
C GLY A 174 -10.83 -7.15 3.97
N VAL A 175 -10.26 -6.84 5.14
CA VAL A 175 -9.12 -5.93 5.25
C VAL A 175 -7.90 -6.46 4.47
N VAL A 176 -7.47 -5.72 3.45
CA VAL A 176 -6.17 -5.91 2.76
C VAL A 176 -5.29 -4.67 2.94
N GLU A 177 -5.83 -3.49 2.61
CA GLU A 177 -5.17 -2.20 2.78
C GLU A 177 -6.16 -1.17 3.31
N ARG A 178 -5.69 -0.27 4.17
CA ARG A 178 -6.50 0.80 4.80
C ARG A 178 -5.85 2.18 4.70
N THR A 179 -5.01 2.45 3.70
CA THR A 179 -4.24 3.71 3.62
C THR A 179 -5.15 4.94 3.66
N TYR A 180 -6.24 4.94 2.90
CA TYR A 180 -7.20 6.05 2.89
C TYR A 180 -7.98 6.13 4.21
N SER A 181 -8.42 4.99 4.74
CA SER A 181 -9.05 4.92 6.06
C SER A 181 -8.15 5.42 7.18
N GLU A 182 -6.85 5.13 7.11
CA GLU A 182 -5.85 5.61 8.05
C GLU A 182 -5.69 7.13 7.98
N TYR A 183 -5.71 7.68 6.76
CA TYR A 183 -5.74 9.12 6.53
C TYR A 183 -7.02 9.76 7.09
N LYS A 184 -8.20 9.17 6.86
CA LYS A 184 -9.47 9.70 7.37
C LYS A 184 -9.55 9.71 8.89
N ALA A 185 -8.87 8.78 9.56
CA ALA A 185 -8.75 8.77 11.01
C ALA A 185 -7.70 9.74 11.55
N SER A 186 -6.85 10.34 10.72
CA SER A 186 -5.87 11.36 11.15
C SER A 186 -6.48 12.77 11.28
N LEU A 187 -5.69 13.75 11.72
CA LEU A 187 -6.11 15.15 11.74
C LEU A 187 -6.01 15.84 10.36
N TRP A 188 -5.24 15.27 9.43
CA TRP A 188 -4.93 15.85 8.12
C TRP A 188 -6.15 16.23 7.26
N PRO A 189 -7.25 15.43 7.21
CA PRO A 189 -8.45 15.80 6.47
C PRO A 189 -9.06 17.15 6.85
N THR A 190 -8.75 17.65 8.04
CA THR A 190 -9.27 18.93 8.57
C THR A 190 -8.18 19.98 8.79
N PHE A 191 -6.91 19.62 8.60
CA PHE A 191 -5.80 20.51 8.85
C PHE A 191 -5.48 21.34 7.60
N ARG A 192 -5.64 22.66 7.69
CA ARG A 192 -5.36 23.58 6.59
C ARG A 192 -3.85 23.72 6.38
N VAL A 193 -3.41 23.82 5.13
CA VAL A 193 -2.00 24.07 4.82
C VAL A 193 -1.55 25.43 5.33
N SER A 194 -2.43 26.44 5.29
CA SER A 194 -2.20 27.78 5.85
C SER A 194 -2.02 27.79 7.39
N ASP A 195 -2.45 26.72 8.07
CA ASP A 195 -2.29 26.56 9.52
C ASP A 195 -0.99 25.84 9.91
N TYR A 196 -0.05 25.62 8.97
CA TYR A 196 1.22 24.91 9.20
C TYR A 196 1.99 25.39 10.44
N ALA A 197 1.98 26.69 10.74
CA ALA A 197 2.63 27.26 11.92
C ALA A 197 2.12 26.67 13.25
N LYS A 198 0.88 26.16 13.30
CA LYS A 198 0.25 25.53 14.47
C LYS A 198 0.69 24.08 14.69
N LEU A 199 1.40 23.47 13.75
CA LEU A 199 1.87 22.08 13.91
C LEU A 199 2.92 21.96 15.03
N PRO A 200 2.97 20.81 15.73
CA PRO A 200 4.09 20.44 16.57
C PRO A 200 5.43 20.56 15.83
N THR A 201 6.49 21.00 16.53
CA THR A 201 7.82 21.17 15.95
C THR A 201 8.34 19.93 15.23
N ALA A 202 8.08 18.74 15.78
CA ALA A 202 8.49 17.47 15.18
C ALA A 202 7.87 17.19 13.78
N LEU A 203 6.74 17.82 13.45
CA LEU A 203 6.07 17.69 12.15
C LEU A 203 6.47 18.79 11.16
N LYS A 204 7.22 19.80 11.58
CA LYS A 204 7.66 20.93 10.73
C LYS A 204 8.89 20.58 9.87
N THR A 205 8.90 19.38 9.31
CA THR A 205 10.00 18.84 8.50
C THR A 205 9.47 17.79 7.51
N GLY A 206 10.36 17.17 6.73
CA GLY A 206 10.04 16.10 5.79
C GLY A 206 8.91 16.44 4.82
N THR A 207 8.03 15.48 4.56
CA THR A 207 6.99 15.60 3.54
C THR A 207 5.97 16.70 3.85
N VAL A 208 5.64 16.92 5.13
CA VAL A 208 4.73 17.99 5.57
C VAL A 208 5.31 19.37 5.24
N LYS A 209 6.60 19.58 5.53
CA LYS A 209 7.28 20.84 5.16
C LYS A 209 7.37 21.00 3.64
N LYS A 210 7.77 19.95 2.90
CA LYS A 210 7.84 19.98 1.43
C LYS A 210 6.49 20.36 0.81
N ALA A 211 5.40 19.78 1.31
CA ALA A 211 4.04 20.07 0.90
C ALA A 211 3.64 21.53 1.17
N TYR A 212 3.93 22.03 2.38
CA TYR A 212 3.69 23.42 2.75
C TYR A 212 4.48 24.40 1.87
N ASP A 213 5.80 24.23 1.76
CA ASP A 213 6.67 25.12 0.98
C ASP A 213 6.22 25.18 -0.49
N ALA A 214 5.82 24.05 -1.07
CA ALA A 214 5.32 23.99 -2.44
C ALA A 214 3.98 24.72 -2.60
N ALA A 215 3.06 24.58 -1.64
CA ALA A 215 1.79 25.30 -1.67
C ALA A 215 1.96 26.83 -1.51
N MET A 216 3.01 27.29 -0.81
CA MET A 216 3.29 28.71 -0.67
C MET A 216 3.62 29.40 -2.00
N LEU A 217 4.07 28.65 -3.01
CA LEU A 217 4.36 29.20 -4.34
C LEU A 217 3.12 29.79 -5.03
N ALA A 218 1.92 29.36 -4.65
CA ALA A 218 0.67 29.96 -5.13
C ALA A 218 0.53 31.45 -4.75
N GLY A 219 1.24 31.92 -3.72
CA GLY A 219 1.15 33.31 -3.25
C GLY A 219 -0.10 33.63 -2.44
N THR A 220 -0.88 32.61 -2.04
CA THR A 220 -2.16 32.74 -1.33
C THR A 220 -2.08 32.24 0.12
N GLY A 221 -0.89 32.27 0.72
CA GLY A 221 -0.69 31.86 2.12
C GLY A 221 -0.91 30.37 2.38
N GLY A 222 -0.70 29.52 1.36
CA GLY A 222 -0.86 28.06 1.43
C GLY A 222 -2.18 27.54 0.84
N ASN A 223 -3.09 28.41 0.42
CA ASN A 223 -4.31 28.06 -0.31
C ASN A 223 -4.01 27.70 -1.79
N TYR A 224 -5.06 27.36 -2.55
CA TYR A 224 -4.94 27.21 -4.01
C TYR A 224 -4.71 28.57 -4.68
N GLU A 225 -4.22 28.57 -5.92
CA GLU A 225 -3.97 29.79 -6.71
C GLU A 225 -5.25 30.59 -6.95
N ASP A 226 -6.41 29.93 -6.99
CA ASP A 226 -7.74 30.54 -7.11
C ASP A 226 -8.35 30.99 -5.77
N GLY A 227 -7.61 30.89 -4.67
CA GLY A 227 -8.04 31.30 -3.33
C GLY A 227 -8.84 30.26 -2.55
N GLU A 228 -9.18 29.11 -3.14
CA GLU A 228 -9.86 28.03 -2.41
C GLU A 228 -8.98 27.50 -1.26
N THR A 229 -9.60 27.11 -0.14
CA THR A 229 -8.86 26.58 1.01
C THR A 229 -8.17 25.26 0.65
N ARG A 230 -6.88 25.14 0.99
CA ARG A 230 -6.13 23.89 0.83
C ARG A 230 -5.96 23.17 2.17
N PHE A 231 -6.33 21.90 2.20
CA PHE A 231 -6.05 20.97 3.30
C PHE A 231 -4.88 20.07 2.95
N PHE A 232 -4.24 19.47 3.95
CA PHE A 232 -3.28 18.39 3.69
C PHE A 232 -4.04 17.13 3.25
N THR A 233 -3.95 16.80 1.97
CA THR A 233 -4.57 15.62 1.35
C THR A 233 -3.51 14.64 0.83
N CYS A 234 -3.96 13.45 0.40
CA CYS A 234 -3.11 12.51 -0.34
C CYS A 234 -2.38 13.21 -1.50
N GLN A 235 -3.07 14.10 -2.23
CA GLN A 235 -2.49 14.85 -3.34
C GLN A 235 -1.46 15.87 -2.89
N THR A 236 -1.60 16.49 -1.72
CA THR A 236 -0.60 17.47 -1.25
C THR A 236 0.79 16.83 -1.10
N CYS A 237 0.84 15.54 -0.73
CA CYS A 237 2.09 14.78 -0.59
C CYS A 237 2.49 14.05 -1.88
N HIS A 238 1.55 13.37 -2.56
CA HIS A 238 1.82 12.48 -3.70
C HIS A 238 1.61 13.12 -5.08
N MET A 239 0.93 14.26 -5.14
CA MET A 239 0.76 15.09 -6.34
C MET A 239 1.10 16.55 -6.01
N ARG A 240 2.24 16.74 -5.33
CA ARG A 240 2.65 18.02 -4.75
C ARG A 240 2.49 19.15 -5.77
N PRO A 241 1.90 20.31 -5.38
CA PRO A 241 1.74 21.42 -6.31
C PRO A 241 3.10 21.90 -6.82
N VAL A 242 3.16 22.25 -8.11
CA VAL A 242 4.33 22.83 -8.75
C VAL A 242 3.94 24.05 -9.58
N VAL A 243 4.91 24.93 -9.82
CA VAL A 243 4.80 25.92 -10.89
C VAL A 243 5.01 25.20 -12.21
N GLY A 244 4.05 25.29 -13.13
CA GLY A 244 4.11 24.55 -14.39
C GLY A 244 3.12 25.04 -15.43
N GLN A 245 3.35 24.64 -16.67
CA GLN A 245 2.48 24.94 -17.79
C GLN A 245 1.30 23.97 -17.81
N ALA A 246 0.07 24.50 -17.86
CA ALA A 246 -1.12 23.70 -18.07
C ALA A 246 -1.17 23.16 -19.51
N SER A 247 -1.90 22.05 -19.71
CA SER A 247 -2.23 21.58 -21.06
C SER A 247 -2.98 22.66 -21.84
N SER A 248 -2.58 22.92 -23.08
CA SER A 248 -3.16 23.97 -23.93
C SER A 248 -3.43 23.49 -25.36
N THR A 249 -4.61 23.81 -25.90
CA THR A 249 -4.90 23.75 -27.35
C THR A 249 -4.31 24.91 -28.11
N ILE A 250 -4.08 26.05 -27.45
CA ILE A 250 -3.44 27.21 -28.06
C ILE A 250 -1.96 26.86 -28.17
N HIS A 251 -1.53 26.50 -29.38
CA HIS A 251 -0.11 26.25 -29.66
C HIS A 251 0.69 27.48 -29.23
N ASN A 252 1.71 27.25 -28.39
CA ASN A 252 2.69 28.23 -27.91
C ASN A 252 2.25 29.25 -26.83
N ASP A 253 1.08 29.10 -26.19
CA ASP A 253 0.73 29.90 -25.00
C ASP A 253 0.00 29.09 -23.92
N PRO A 254 0.67 28.10 -23.30
CA PRO A 254 0.10 27.41 -22.16
C PRO A 254 0.11 28.29 -20.92
N LYS A 255 -1.06 28.46 -20.29
CA LYS A 255 -1.18 29.15 -19.00
C LYS A 255 -0.23 28.54 -17.98
N THR A 256 0.66 29.35 -17.43
CA THR A 256 1.47 28.97 -16.27
C THR A 256 0.61 29.04 -15.02
N ARG A 257 0.61 27.96 -14.24
CA ARG A 257 -0.04 27.87 -12.92
C ARG A 257 1.01 27.72 -11.85
N LYS A 258 0.73 28.23 -10.66
CA LYS A 258 1.64 28.14 -9.52
C LYS A 258 1.40 26.94 -8.61
N ASP A 259 0.32 26.20 -8.87
CA ASP A 259 -0.12 25.11 -8.01
C ASP A 259 -0.62 23.87 -8.78
N LEU A 260 -0.08 23.65 -9.97
CA LEU A 260 -0.42 22.50 -10.81
C LEU A 260 -0.07 21.19 -10.07
N PRO A 261 -1.01 20.23 -9.93
CA PRO A 261 -0.69 18.92 -9.36
C PRO A 261 0.30 18.18 -10.26
N LEU A 262 1.49 17.88 -9.73
CA LEU A 262 2.46 17.06 -10.46
C LEU A 262 1.98 15.61 -10.47
N HIS A 263 1.80 15.02 -11.65
CA HIS A 263 1.38 13.62 -11.83
C HIS A 263 2.53 12.63 -11.56
N ASP A 264 3.24 12.82 -10.46
CA ASP A 264 4.33 11.95 -10.06
C ASP A 264 3.78 10.66 -9.43
N LEU A 265 2.83 10.79 -8.49
CA LEU A 265 2.17 9.67 -7.80
C LEU A 265 3.15 8.67 -7.18
N THR A 266 4.35 9.15 -6.86
CA THR A 266 5.46 8.30 -6.44
C THR A 266 5.21 7.77 -5.01
N GLY A 267 5.29 6.45 -4.88
CA GLY A 267 5.32 5.73 -3.60
C GLY A 267 6.74 5.33 -3.19
N GLY A 268 6.87 4.46 -2.20
CA GLY A 268 8.17 4.05 -1.67
C GLY A 268 8.89 2.93 -2.46
N ASN A 269 8.37 2.45 -3.59
CA ASN A 269 8.97 1.31 -4.29
C ASN A 269 10.04 1.76 -5.29
N TYR A 270 11.30 1.77 -4.85
CA TYR A 270 12.46 2.11 -5.68
C TYR A 270 13.06 0.90 -6.43
N TRP A 271 12.64 -0.34 -6.11
CA TRP A 271 13.27 -1.54 -6.66
C TRP A 271 12.50 -2.11 -7.85
N MET A 272 11.16 -2.03 -7.85
CA MET A 272 10.34 -2.58 -8.94
C MET A 272 10.73 -2.08 -10.34
N PRO A 273 11.12 -0.80 -10.56
CA PRO A 273 11.61 -0.36 -11.86
C PRO A 273 12.84 -1.15 -12.34
N GLN A 274 13.75 -1.54 -11.44
CA GLN A 274 14.93 -2.36 -11.78
C GLN A 274 14.51 -3.77 -12.21
N ALA A 275 13.57 -4.38 -11.48
CA ALA A 275 13.01 -5.68 -11.84
C ALA A 275 12.31 -5.65 -13.20
N ILE A 276 11.58 -4.57 -13.51
CA ILE A 276 10.93 -4.37 -14.81
C ILE A 276 11.96 -4.25 -15.94
N GLN A 277 13.00 -3.44 -15.77
CA GLN A 277 14.07 -3.29 -16.76
C GLN A 277 14.80 -4.62 -17.01
N TRP A 278 15.08 -5.39 -15.95
CA TRP A 278 15.70 -6.70 -16.11
C TRP A 278 14.77 -7.66 -16.86
N LEU A 279 13.50 -7.79 -16.48
CA LEU A 279 12.55 -8.66 -17.19
C LEU A 279 12.36 -8.24 -18.65
N ASP A 280 12.42 -6.94 -18.96
CA ASP A 280 12.38 -6.45 -20.34
C ASP A 280 13.56 -6.98 -21.15
N SER A 281 14.77 -6.88 -20.60
CA SER A 281 16.00 -7.40 -21.24
C SER A 281 15.98 -8.91 -21.47
N GLN A 282 15.14 -9.63 -20.74
CA GLN A 282 14.96 -11.08 -20.87
C GLN A 282 13.76 -11.46 -21.76
N ASN A 283 13.06 -10.48 -22.36
CA ASN A 283 11.80 -10.67 -23.09
C ASN A 283 10.71 -11.36 -22.24
N LYS A 284 10.68 -11.07 -20.94
CA LYS A 284 9.77 -11.69 -19.95
C LYS A 284 8.69 -10.73 -19.43
N LEU A 285 8.60 -9.50 -19.92
CA LEU A 285 7.51 -8.61 -19.55
C LEU A 285 6.19 -9.06 -20.19
N ARG A 286 5.24 -9.44 -19.34
CA ARG A 286 3.90 -9.84 -19.77
C ARG A 286 3.12 -8.71 -20.45
N LEU A 287 3.19 -7.51 -19.87
CA LEU A 287 2.64 -6.28 -20.45
C LEU A 287 3.77 -5.29 -20.70
N GLY A 288 3.87 -4.83 -21.93
CA GLY A 288 4.96 -3.96 -22.38
C GLY A 288 5.93 -4.74 -23.26
N GLY A 289 7.23 -4.47 -23.08
CA GLY A 289 8.30 -5.03 -23.90
C GLY A 289 9.01 -3.96 -24.74
N GLY A 290 10.34 -4.07 -24.87
CA GLY A 290 11.14 -3.22 -25.73
C GLY A 290 11.24 -1.78 -25.24
N LEU A 291 11.54 -1.61 -23.94
CA LEU A 291 11.66 -0.31 -23.29
C LEU A 291 12.66 0.57 -24.04
N LYS A 292 12.23 1.79 -24.36
CA LYS A 292 13.06 2.79 -25.02
C LYS A 292 14.02 3.44 -24.00
N PRO A 293 15.16 4.00 -24.44
CA PRO A 293 16.10 4.68 -23.56
C PRO A 293 15.46 5.75 -22.66
N TRP A 294 14.50 6.52 -23.19
CA TRP A 294 13.78 7.53 -22.41
C TRP A 294 12.83 6.93 -21.37
N GLN A 295 12.25 5.74 -21.60
CA GLN A 295 11.44 5.04 -20.61
C GLN A 295 12.31 4.51 -19.46
N ILE A 296 13.49 3.98 -19.79
CA ILE A 296 14.49 3.55 -18.82
C ILE A 296 14.97 4.74 -17.98
N SER A 297 15.26 5.88 -18.61
CA SER A 297 15.63 7.12 -17.91
C SER A 297 14.51 7.56 -16.96
N ALA A 298 13.26 7.62 -17.43
CA ALA A 298 12.12 8.02 -16.60
C ALA A 298 11.89 7.06 -15.41
N MET A 299 12.12 5.76 -15.61
CA MET A 299 12.10 4.77 -14.54
C MET A 299 13.19 5.03 -13.51
N ASN A 300 14.42 5.33 -13.93
CA ASN A 300 15.54 5.65 -13.05
C ASN A 300 15.29 6.94 -12.27
N ASP A 301 14.69 7.96 -12.89
CA ASP A 301 14.25 9.15 -12.18
C ASP A 301 13.17 8.80 -11.14
N GLY A 302 12.26 7.88 -11.47
CA GLY A 302 11.25 7.34 -10.55
C GLY A 302 11.86 6.63 -9.34
N ILE A 303 12.95 5.89 -9.52
CA ILE A 303 13.73 5.28 -8.41
C ILE A 303 14.21 6.37 -7.45
N GLN A 304 14.76 7.47 -7.98
CA GLN A 304 15.26 8.57 -7.13
C GLN A 304 14.12 9.27 -6.41
N ARG A 305 13.01 9.56 -7.09
CA ARG A 305 11.82 10.17 -6.46
C ARG A 305 11.24 9.28 -5.36
N ALA A 306 11.26 7.95 -5.52
CA ALA A 306 10.81 7.01 -4.50
C ALA A 306 11.70 7.07 -3.25
N LYS A 307 13.03 7.13 -3.43
CA LYS A 307 14.00 7.31 -2.34
C LYS A 307 13.83 8.67 -1.64
N ASP A 308 13.64 9.75 -2.39
CA ASP A 308 13.41 11.09 -1.83
C ASP A 308 12.10 11.18 -1.05
N THR A 309 11.08 10.44 -1.49
CA THR A 309 9.80 10.30 -0.78
C THR A 309 10.00 9.58 0.54
N LEU A 310 10.68 8.42 0.53
CA LEU A 310 11.04 7.67 1.75
C LEU A 310 11.84 8.52 2.74
N SER A 311 12.84 9.26 2.26
CA SER A 311 13.67 10.16 3.08
C SER A 311 12.92 11.33 3.72
N SER A 312 11.70 11.58 3.29
CA SER A 312 10.84 12.62 3.85
C SER A 312 9.67 12.10 4.69
N ALA A 313 9.51 10.78 4.78
CA ALA A 313 8.37 10.14 5.43
C ALA A 313 8.55 9.99 6.95
N ALA A 314 9.78 10.03 7.45
CA ALA A 314 10.08 9.83 8.87
C ALA A 314 11.28 10.64 9.33
N THR A 315 11.40 10.86 10.65
CA THR A 315 12.64 11.34 11.27
C THR A 315 12.99 10.49 12.49
N LEU A 316 14.29 10.46 12.81
CA LEU A 316 14.82 9.87 14.04
C LEU A 316 15.34 10.97 14.94
N THR A 317 14.99 10.92 16.23
CA THR A 317 15.59 11.77 17.26
C THR A 317 16.06 10.94 18.43
N VAL A 318 17.25 11.25 18.96
CA VAL A 318 17.86 10.54 20.08
C VAL A 318 18.08 11.55 21.20
N ILE A 319 17.53 11.26 22.38
CA ILE A 319 17.74 12.05 23.60
C ILE A 319 18.16 11.08 24.70
N LYS A 320 19.43 11.16 25.14
CA LYS A 320 20.03 10.12 26.00
C LYS A 320 19.85 8.75 25.34
N ASN A 321 19.29 7.78 26.06
CA ASN A 321 18.99 6.45 25.53
C ASN A 321 17.57 6.33 24.94
N GLN A 322 16.82 7.41 24.80
CA GLN A 322 15.50 7.34 24.18
C GLN A 322 15.62 7.64 22.68
N LEU A 323 15.20 6.68 21.84
CA LEU A 323 15.02 6.88 20.41
C LEU A 323 13.54 7.13 20.13
N ASN A 324 13.26 8.15 19.33
CA ASN A 324 11.94 8.43 18.80
C ASN A 324 11.95 8.26 17.27
N VAL A 325 11.01 7.48 16.75
CA VAL A 325 10.70 7.39 15.32
C VAL A 325 9.42 8.16 15.06
N VAL A 326 9.52 9.28 14.34
CA VAL A 326 8.38 10.18 14.08
C VAL A 326 7.80 9.89 12.71
N ASN A 327 6.49 9.58 12.65
CA ASN A 327 5.76 9.49 11.40
C ASN A 327 5.40 10.89 10.88
N LEU A 328 5.85 11.23 9.66
CA LEU A 328 5.54 12.50 8.99
C LEU A 328 4.47 12.35 7.90
N THR A 329 3.88 11.18 7.75
CA THR A 329 2.91 10.87 6.69
C THR A 329 1.46 11.07 7.12
N GLY A 330 0.56 11.02 6.13
CA GLY A 330 -0.87 11.16 6.31
C GLY A 330 -1.57 9.92 6.87
N HIS A 331 -0.89 8.77 6.87
CA HIS A 331 -1.43 7.44 7.16
C HIS A 331 -0.44 6.70 8.07
N LYS A 332 -0.63 5.40 8.36
CA LYS A 332 0.38 4.67 9.14
C LYS A 332 1.69 4.60 8.35
N LEU A 333 2.83 4.60 9.05
CA LEU A 333 4.15 4.46 8.46
C LEU A 333 4.69 3.04 8.72
N ILE A 334 4.93 2.23 7.71
CA ILE A 334 4.66 2.42 6.26
C ILE A 334 3.19 2.14 5.88
N SER A 335 2.79 2.32 4.62
CA SER A 335 1.45 1.90 4.12
C SER A 335 1.50 1.30 2.71
N GLY A 336 0.33 0.93 2.18
CA GLY A 336 0.15 0.22 0.91
C GLY A 336 -0.03 -1.30 1.10
N TYR A 337 0.03 -2.04 -0.01
CA TYR A 337 0.05 -3.50 -0.01
C TYR A 337 1.09 -4.05 0.99
N PRO A 338 0.67 -4.79 2.03
CA PRO A 338 1.50 -5.05 3.20
C PRO A 338 2.51 -6.19 3.03
N GLU A 339 2.22 -7.19 2.20
CA GLU A 339 3.01 -8.42 2.18
C GLU A 339 4.42 -8.20 1.64
N GLY A 340 5.39 -8.79 2.33
CA GLY A 340 6.81 -8.66 1.99
C GLY A 340 7.40 -7.27 2.22
N ARG A 341 6.62 -6.28 2.66
CA ARG A 341 7.10 -4.91 2.89
C ARG A 341 7.38 -4.70 4.37
N ARG A 342 8.55 -4.16 4.69
CA ARG A 342 8.90 -3.86 6.09
C ARG A 342 9.81 -2.65 6.23
N MET A 343 9.71 -2.03 7.40
CA MET A 343 10.64 -1.02 7.89
C MET A 343 11.26 -1.53 9.19
N TRP A 344 12.53 -1.25 9.48
CA TRP A 344 13.14 -1.64 10.75
C TRP A 344 14.29 -0.72 11.13
N LEU A 345 14.78 -0.83 12.36
CA LEU A 345 15.96 -0.12 12.81
C LEU A 345 17.20 -1.00 12.73
N ASN A 346 18.20 -0.53 12.01
CA ASN A 346 19.56 -1.06 12.05
C ASN A 346 20.40 -0.17 12.98
N THR A 347 20.98 -0.74 14.03
CA THR A 347 21.80 0.00 15.00
C THR A 347 23.17 -0.64 15.15
N ARG A 348 24.22 0.12 14.86
CA ARG A 348 25.62 -0.29 14.99
C ARG A 348 26.29 0.43 16.15
N TRP A 349 26.73 -0.32 17.14
CA TRP A 349 27.32 0.18 18.39
C TRP A 349 28.84 0.13 18.34
N TYR A 350 29.50 1.21 18.76
CA TYR A 350 30.97 1.32 18.71
C TYR A 350 31.57 1.68 20.07
N ASN A 351 32.77 1.15 20.35
CA ASN A 351 33.59 1.54 21.50
C ASN A 351 34.37 2.85 21.22
N SER A 352 35.18 3.30 22.19
CA SER A 352 35.98 4.53 22.07
C SER A 352 37.08 4.47 21.01
N ALA A 353 37.48 3.28 20.58
CA ALA A 353 38.43 3.06 19.49
C ALA A 353 37.75 2.94 18.11
N GLY A 354 36.40 3.06 18.04
CA GLY A 354 35.65 2.88 16.80
C GLY A 354 35.42 1.42 16.38
N THR A 355 35.69 0.44 17.25
CA THR A 355 35.40 -0.97 16.99
C THR A 355 33.91 -1.26 17.14
N LEU A 356 33.31 -1.94 16.15
CA LEU A 356 31.92 -2.42 16.21
C LEU A 356 31.78 -3.48 17.32
N LEU A 357 30.91 -3.21 18.29
CA LEU A 357 30.60 -4.11 19.41
C LEU A 357 29.38 -4.98 19.15
N ARG A 358 28.36 -4.42 18.48
CA ARG A 358 27.08 -5.09 18.21
C ARG A 358 26.37 -4.42 17.03
N GLU A 359 25.70 -5.20 16.20
CA GLU A 359 24.75 -4.73 15.20
C GLU A 359 23.37 -5.34 15.47
N ASP A 360 22.39 -4.49 15.79
CA ASP A 360 20.99 -4.89 15.93
C ASP A 360 20.26 -4.67 14.59
N GLY A 361 19.41 -5.61 14.15
CA GLY A 361 18.71 -5.52 12.86
C GLY A 361 19.63 -5.61 11.64
N ALA A 362 20.63 -6.50 11.68
CA ALA A 362 21.62 -6.68 10.63
C ALA A 362 21.01 -7.20 9.31
N TYR A 363 21.33 -6.54 8.20
CA TYR A 363 21.00 -7.00 6.84
C TYR A 363 22.26 -7.56 6.18
N GLY A 364 22.20 -8.80 5.68
CA GLY A 364 23.40 -9.47 5.18
C GLY A 364 23.12 -10.78 4.46
N ASN A 365 24.20 -11.52 4.20
CA ASN A 365 24.15 -12.77 3.46
C ASN A 365 23.54 -13.89 4.31
N LYS A 366 22.67 -14.69 3.69
CA LYS A 366 22.09 -15.90 4.26
C LYS A 366 22.09 -17.00 3.19
N THR A 367 22.52 -18.19 3.56
CA THR A 367 22.45 -19.36 2.67
C THR A 367 21.08 -20.01 2.80
N VAL A 368 20.45 -20.28 1.66
CA VAL A 368 19.15 -20.94 1.53
C VAL A 368 19.22 -22.00 0.42
N THR A 369 18.24 -22.89 0.36
CA THR A 369 18.08 -23.89 -0.69
C THR A 369 16.97 -23.46 -1.64
N ILE A 370 17.29 -23.38 -2.93
CA ILE A 370 16.32 -23.13 -4.00
C ILE A 370 16.46 -24.28 -5.00
N ASP A 371 15.39 -25.05 -5.21
CA ASP A 371 15.38 -26.22 -6.10
C ASP A 371 16.55 -27.20 -5.85
N GLY A 372 16.84 -27.48 -4.58
CA GLY A 372 17.94 -28.35 -4.16
C GLY A 372 19.34 -27.71 -4.22
N THR A 373 19.45 -26.48 -4.72
CA THR A 373 20.73 -25.76 -4.87
C THR A 373 20.96 -24.78 -3.71
N SER A 374 22.14 -24.85 -3.09
CA SER A 374 22.58 -23.87 -2.11
C SER A 374 22.80 -22.50 -2.76
N THR A 375 22.02 -21.51 -2.36
CA THR A 375 22.02 -20.15 -2.89
C THR A 375 22.28 -19.15 -1.78
N THR A 376 23.18 -18.20 -2.02
CA THR A 376 23.38 -17.07 -1.10
C THR A 376 22.44 -15.93 -1.49
N ILE A 377 21.61 -15.50 -0.54
CA ILE A 377 20.71 -14.37 -0.67
C ILE A 377 21.09 -13.25 0.31
N ARG A 378 20.55 -12.04 0.12
CA ARG A 378 20.66 -10.93 1.09
C ARG A 378 19.31 -10.66 1.75
N THR A 379 19.26 -10.69 3.07
CA THR A 379 18.03 -10.48 3.84
C THR A 379 18.31 -9.93 5.25
N LEU A 380 17.26 -9.54 5.96
CA LEU A 380 17.32 -9.26 7.40
C LEU A 380 17.59 -10.58 8.15
N LEU A 381 18.71 -10.64 8.88
CA LEU A 381 19.25 -11.90 9.39
C LEU A 381 18.46 -12.47 10.58
N ASP A 382 17.96 -11.60 11.46
CA ASP A 382 17.23 -11.98 12.66
C ASP A 382 15.93 -11.19 12.79
N LEU A 383 14.81 -11.83 12.45
CA LEU A 383 13.47 -11.26 12.54
C LEU A 383 12.90 -11.27 13.97
N THR A 384 13.57 -11.98 14.89
CA THR A 384 13.06 -12.24 16.26
C THR A 384 13.99 -11.68 17.34
N GLY A 385 15.05 -11.01 16.94
CA GLY A 385 16.07 -10.49 17.83
C GLY A 385 15.49 -9.56 18.87
N LYS A 386 15.94 -9.72 20.13
CA LYS A 386 15.45 -8.94 21.28
C LYS A 386 15.54 -7.42 21.07
N ASN A 387 16.56 -6.96 20.35
CA ASN A 387 16.79 -5.55 20.04
C ASN A 387 16.35 -5.17 18.62
N THR A 388 15.81 -6.11 17.84
CA THR A 388 15.37 -5.86 16.47
C THR A 388 13.97 -5.27 16.49
N ARG A 389 13.83 -4.02 16.04
CA ARG A 389 12.55 -3.33 15.95
C ARG A 389 12.09 -3.27 14.49
N ILE A 390 11.07 -4.06 14.15
CA ILE A 390 10.47 -4.14 12.80
C ILE A 390 9.07 -3.56 12.85
N TYR A 391 8.68 -2.84 11.80
CA TYR A 391 7.35 -2.30 11.53
C TYR A 391 6.80 -2.96 10.26
N GLU A 392 5.73 -3.75 10.40
CA GLU A 392 5.11 -4.53 9.33
C GLU A 392 3.68 -4.96 9.70
N VAL A 393 2.95 -5.52 8.74
CA VAL A 393 1.62 -6.12 8.96
C VAL A 393 1.71 -7.61 8.70
N HIS A 394 1.04 -8.39 9.53
CA HIS A 394 0.87 -9.83 9.32
C HIS A 394 -0.61 -10.16 9.15
N GLY A 395 -0.97 -10.59 7.94
CA GLY A 395 -2.21 -11.29 7.68
C GLY A 395 -2.14 -12.75 8.13
N ALA A 396 -3.30 -13.33 8.41
CA ALA A 396 -3.43 -14.73 8.79
C ALA A 396 -4.78 -15.30 8.34
N MET A 397 -4.78 -16.62 8.23
CA MET A 397 -5.97 -17.44 8.08
C MET A 397 -6.34 -18.05 9.43
N THR A 398 -7.61 -17.99 9.82
CA THR A 398 -8.13 -18.62 11.04
C THR A 398 -8.58 -20.07 10.80
N GLN A 399 -8.61 -20.88 11.85
CA GLN A 399 -9.08 -22.28 11.79
C GLN A 399 -10.53 -22.42 11.31
N GLU A 400 -11.43 -21.52 11.73
CA GLU A 400 -12.84 -21.53 11.34
C GLU A 400 -12.98 -21.30 9.83
N TRP A 401 -12.21 -20.34 9.30
CA TRP A 401 -12.14 -20.08 7.88
C TRP A 401 -11.50 -21.23 7.10
N ALA A 402 -10.45 -21.87 7.64
CA ALA A 402 -9.86 -23.05 7.02
C ALA A 402 -10.87 -24.19 6.86
N ASN A 403 -11.66 -24.49 7.90
CA ASN A 403 -12.73 -25.49 7.81
C ASN A 403 -13.77 -25.14 6.74
N GLN A 404 -14.10 -23.86 6.59
CA GLN A 404 -15.05 -23.42 5.58
C GLN A 404 -14.48 -23.54 4.17
N LEU A 405 -13.21 -23.17 3.95
CA LEU A 405 -12.51 -23.38 2.68
C LEU A 405 -12.48 -24.85 2.27
N LEU A 406 -12.23 -25.77 3.21
CA LEU A 406 -12.29 -27.21 2.93
C LEU A 406 -13.69 -27.66 2.47
N LYS A 407 -14.75 -27.13 3.09
CA LYS A 407 -16.14 -27.40 2.65
C LYS A 407 -16.45 -26.82 1.27
N LEU A 408 -15.77 -25.73 0.91
CA LEU A 408 -15.86 -25.09 -0.41
C LEU A 408 -14.96 -25.78 -1.46
N GLY A 409 -14.23 -26.84 -1.08
CA GLY A 409 -13.45 -27.66 -2.01
C GLY A 409 -11.95 -27.35 -2.05
N SER A 410 -11.44 -26.45 -1.22
CA SER A 410 -9.99 -26.19 -1.15
C SER A 410 -9.23 -27.45 -0.68
N SER A 411 -8.04 -27.67 -1.25
CA SER A 411 -7.20 -28.82 -0.90
C SER A 411 -6.67 -28.74 0.54
N ARG A 412 -6.79 -29.84 1.29
CA ARG A 412 -6.14 -29.98 2.61
C ARG A 412 -4.62 -29.80 2.55
N ASN A 413 -4.02 -30.08 1.39
CA ASN A 413 -2.58 -29.99 1.18
C ASN A 413 -2.10 -28.60 0.76
N LEU A 414 -3.00 -27.61 0.62
CA LEU A 414 -2.63 -26.22 0.31
C LEU A 414 -1.58 -25.73 1.32
N PRO A 415 -0.34 -25.44 0.88
CA PRO A 415 0.69 -24.89 1.76
C PRO A 415 0.27 -23.50 2.24
N LEU A 416 0.40 -23.23 3.55
CA LEU A 416 0.13 -21.91 4.13
C LEU A 416 1.42 -21.17 4.52
N SER A 417 2.53 -21.90 4.68
CA SER A 417 3.84 -21.33 4.95
C SER A 417 4.95 -22.31 4.58
N PHE A 418 6.12 -21.74 4.29
CA PHE A 418 7.32 -22.47 3.94
C PHE A 418 8.42 -22.18 4.95
N ASP A 419 9.35 -23.12 5.08
CA ASP A 419 10.58 -22.90 5.82
C ASP A 419 11.48 -21.91 5.03
N PRO A 420 11.94 -20.81 5.66
CA PRO A 420 12.65 -19.75 4.96
C PRO A 420 14.07 -20.12 4.51
N VAL A 421 14.59 -21.28 4.91
CA VAL A 421 15.91 -21.77 4.50
C VAL A 421 15.77 -22.86 3.44
N THR A 422 14.97 -23.88 3.73
CA THR A 422 14.87 -25.09 2.90
C THR A 422 13.77 -25.02 1.83
N GLY A 423 12.80 -24.13 1.98
CA GLY A 423 11.60 -24.07 1.14
C GLY A 423 10.58 -25.18 1.42
N ALA A 424 10.82 -26.05 2.41
CA ALA A 424 9.90 -27.12 2.76
C ALA A 424 8.56 -26.57 3.27
N VAL A 425 7.45 -27.24 2.94
CA VAL A 425 6.13 -26.88 3.47
C VAL A 425 6.13 -27.06 4.99
N LYS A 426 5.89 -25.97 5.73
CA LYS A 426 5.90 -25.96 7.20
C LYS A 426 4.50 -26.15 7.79
N TYR A 427 3.48 -25.67 7.08
CA TYR A 427 2.10 -25.67 7.55
C TYR A 427 1.14 -25.76 6.36
N THR A 428 0.00 -26.45 6.53
CA THR A 428 -1.01 -26.64 5.48
C THR A 428 -2.40 -26.23 5.96
N LEU A 429 -3.32 -26.08 5.01
CA LEU A 429 -4.73 -25.79 5.29
C LEU A 429 -5.38 -26.87 6.16
N GLY A 430 -5.14 -28.15 5.87
CA GLY A 430 -5.65 -29.26 6.67
C GLY A 430 -5.15 -29.22 8.11
N LYS A 431 -3.86 -28.92 8.32
CA LYS A 431 -3.29 -28.77 9.66
C LYS A 431 -3.92 -27.62 10.44
N LEU A 432 -4.24 -26.52 9.77
CA LEU A 432 -4.95 -25.39 10.38
C LEU A 432 -6.36 -25.81 10.80
N ALA A 433 -7.09 -26.47 9.89
CA ALA A 433 -8.45 -26.95 10.13
C ALA A 433 -8.55 -27.93 11.31
N ASP A 434 -7.58 -28.84 11.45
CA ASP A 434 -7.51 -29.82 12.55
C ASP A 434 -7.09 -29.19 13.89
N GLY A 435 -6.65 -27.92 13.87
CA GLY A 435 -6.30 -27.15 15.05
C GLY A 435 -7.50 -26.81 15.94
N LYS A 436 -7.22 -26.25 17.12
CA LYS A 436 -8.25 -25.72 18.01
C LYS A 436 -8.92 -24.48 17.39
N THR A 437 -10.22 -24.31 17.64
CA THR A 437 -10.97 -23.08 17.33
C THR A 437 -10.24 -21.84 17.87
N GLY A 438 -10.23 -20.77 17.08
CA GLY A 438 -9.49 -19.53 17.37
C GLY A 438 -8.00 -19.55 17.02
N THR A 439 -7.42 -20.72 16.68
CA THR A 439 -6.05 -20.77 16.15
C THR A 439 -5.98 -20.13 14.76
N TYR A 440 -4.79 -19.65 14.41
CA TYR A 440 -4.54 -19.00 13.13
C TYR A 440 -3.14 -19.33 12.64
N GLN A 441 -2.95 -19.23 11.33
CA GLN A 441 -1.66 -19.35 10.68
C GLN A 441 -1.36 -18.08 9.88
N LYS A 442 -0.20 -17.48 10.10
CA LYS A 442 0.30 -16.38 9.24
C LYS A 442 0.59 -16.92 7.85
N THR A 443 0.10 -16.24 6.82
CA THR A 443 0.26 -16.64 5.41
C THR A 443 0.39 -15.39 4.54
N PHE A 444 0.92 -15.56 3.33
CA PHE A 444 0.91 -14.53 2.28
C PHE A 444 -0.18 -14.77 1.22
N HIS A 445 -1.16 -15.65 1.50
CA HIS A 445 -2.35 -15.80 0.67
C HIS A 445 -3.31 -14.66 0.97
N PHE A 446 -3.02 -13.43 0.52
CA PHE A 446 -3.81 -12.24 0.89
C PHE A 446 -5.31 -12.36 0.54
N ILE A 447 -5.65 -13.10 -0.54
CA ILE A 447 -7.04 -13.40 -0.92
C ILE A 447 -7.73 -14.33 0.09
N LEU A 448 -6.98 -15.14 0.84
CA LEU A 448 -7.53 -16.06 1.82
C LEU A 448 -7.35 -15.57 3.27
N ASN A 449 -6.50 -14.58 3.51
CA ASN A 449 -6.28 -14.01 4.84
C ASN A 449 -7.53 -13.26 5.32
N ASN A 450 -8.13 -13.76 6.41
CA ASN A 450 -9.32 -13.17 7.03
C ASN A 450 -9.02 -12.47 8.37
N LYS A 451 -7.75 -12.39 8.79
CA LYS A 451 -7.39 -11.77 10.07
C LYS A 451 -6.08 -10.99 9.95
N VAL A 452 -6.06 -9.77 10.47
CA VAL A 452 -4.82 -9.03 10.75
C VAL A 452 -4.39 -9.39 12.17
N VAL A 453 -3.28 -10.11 12.32
CA VAL A 453 -2.79 -10.58 13.63
C VAL A 453 -1.70 -9.69 14.21
N SER A 454 -1.11 -8.84 13.39
CA SER A 454 -0.18 -7.80 13.79
C SER A 454 -0.24 -6.66 12.80
N ASP A 455 -0.31 -5.44 13.31
CA ASP A 455 -0.09 -4.20 12.59
C ASP A 455 0.54 -3.24 13.59
N ASN A 456 1.86 -3.15 13.52
CA ASN A 456 2.64 -2.29 14.39
C ASN A 456 3.21 -1.09 13.64
N ARG A 457 2.59 -0.67 12.53
CA ARG A 457 2.99 0.54 11.79
C ARG A 457 2.61 1.79 12.58
N ILE A 458 3.45 2.82 12.50
CA ILE A 458 3.34 4.02 13.35
C ILE A 458 2.15 4.87 12.89
N PRO A 459 1.15 5.19 13.74
CA PRO A 459 0.00 6.02 13.38
C PRO A 459 0.37 7.43 12.87
N PRO A 460 -0.48 8.07 12.05
CA PRO A 460 -0.30 9.46 11.65
C PRO A 460 -0.67 10.45 12.77
N TYR A 461 -0.35 11.73 12.58
CA TYR A 461 -0.70 12.78 13.53
C TYR A 461 -2.21 12.88 13.77
N GLY A 462 -2.60 12.78 15.04
CA GLY A 462 -3.99 12.92 15.47
C GLY A 462 -4.89 11.74 15.15
N PHE A 463 -4.31 10.54 14.98
CA PHE A 463 -5.03 9.30 14.66
C PHE A 463 -6.10 8.93 15.70
N ASP A 464 -7.34 9.25 15.40
CA ASP A 464 -8.52 9.08 16.25
C ASP A 464 -8.91 7.61 16.40
N TYR A 465 -9.07 7.18 17.65
CA TYR A 465 -9.43 5.80 17.97
C TYR A 465 -10.77 5.39 17.36
N ASN A 466 -11.81 6.22 17.48
CA ASN A 466 -13.16 5.85 17.09
C ASN A 466 -13.28 5.75 15.57
N GLU A 467 -12.70 6.70 14.83
CA GLU A 467 -12.70 6.66 13.36
C GLU A 467 -11.84 5.51 12.84
N ALA A 468 -10.67 5.24 13.44
CA ALA A 468 -9.85 4.08 13.08
C ALA A 468 -10.59 2.76 13.34
N LYS A 469 -11.29 2.64 14.48
CA LYS A 469 -12.12 1.48 14.83
C LYS A 469 -13.27 1.28 13.84
N LYS A 470 -14.00 2.36 13.53
CA LYS A 470 -15.09 2.35 12.55
C LYS A 470 -14.63 1.82 11.19
N ARG A 471 -13.38 2.11 10.81
CA ARG A 471 -12.77 1.80 9.51
C ARG A 471 -11.90 0.53 9.46
N ASN A 472 -11.88 -0.27 10.53
CA ASN A 472 -10.99 -1.45 10.65
C ASN A 472 -9.50 -1.12 10.45
N ALA A 473 -9.06 0.03 10.96
CA ALA A 473 -7.71 0.55 10.81
C ALA A 473 -6.93 0.64 12.14
N LEU A 474 -7.40 0.00 13.23
CA LEU A 474 -6.69 0.03 14.51
C LEU A 474 -5.32 -0.67 14.42
N PRO A 475 -4.31 -0.23 15.19
CA PRO A 475 -3.11 -1.03 15.41
C PRO A 475 -3.47 -2.41 15.98
N VAL A 476 -2.63 -3.42 15.71
CA VAL A 476 -2.79 -4.77 16.27
C VAL A 476 -1.47 -5.21 16.89
N PRO A 477 -1.38 -5.37 18.22
CA PRO A 477 -2.44 -5.17 19.22
C PRO A 477 -2.95 -3.73 19.34
N GLU A 478 -4.19 -3.57 19.78
CA GLU A 478 -4.88 -2.27 19.94
C GLU A 478 -4.20 -1.37 20.98
N ALA A 479 -3.51 -1.94 21.96
CA ALA A 479 -2.84 -1.23 23.04
C ALA A 479 -1.52 -0.55 22.65
N GLN A 480 -1.11 -0.55 21.38
CA GLN A 480 0.12 0.14 20.97
C GLN A 480 -0.02 1.68 21.05
N TYR A 481 1.10 2.38 20.99
CA TYR A 481 1.18 3.84 20.82
C TYR A 481 0.36 4.64 21.86
N ASP A 482 0.68 4.40 23.13
CA ASP A 482 0.05 4.99 24.33
C ASP A 482 -1.39 4.54 24.62
N SER A 483 -1.85 3.46 23.97
CA SER A 483 -3.09 2.74 24.27
C SER A 483 -4.33 3.65 24.47
N PRO A 484 -4.65 4.56 23.53
CA PRO A 484 -5.83 5.41 23.67
C PRO A 484 -7.10 4.54 23.76
N ARG A 485 -8.02 4.95 24.62
CA ARG A 485 -9.38 4.40 24.69
C ARG A 485 -10.30 5.15 23.72
N ALA A 486 -11.58 4.79 23.70
CA ALA A 486 -12.62 5.54 23.01
C ALA A 486 -12.51 7.05 23.30
N GLY A 487 -12.48 7.86 22.23
CA GLY A 487 -12.28 9.32 22.31
C GLY A 487 -10.81 9.78 22.38
N GLY A 488 -9.86 8.86 22.50
CA GLY A 488 -8.43 9.14 22.49
C GLY A 488 -7.81 9.11 21.10
N LYS A 489 -6.52 9.49 21.02
CA LYS A 489 -5.72 9.49 19.79
C LYS A 489 -4.44 8.71 20.01
N TYR A 490 -4.04 7.92 19.01
CA TYR A 490 -2.78 7.19 19.04
C TYR A 490 -1.59 8.13 18.83
N ASN A 491 -0.45 7.81 19.44
CA ASN A 491 0.77 8.57 19.21
C ASN A 491 1.33 8.34 17.81
N TYR A 492 1.82 9.41 17.19
CA TYR A 492 2.48 9.40 15.87
C TYR A 492 4.00 9.23 15.97
N ILE A 493 4.47 8.95 17.18
CA ILE A 493 5.87 8.75 17.52
C ILE A 493 5.98 7.39 18.21
N ASP A 494 6.75 6.47 17.63
CA ASP A 494 7.19 5.30 18.37
C ASP A 494 8.37 5.70 19.26
N ARG A 495 8.30 5.38 20.55
CA ARG A 495 9.35 5.71 21.53
C ARG A 495 9.80 4.44 22.20
N PHE A 496 11.10 4.25 22.28
CA PHE A 496 11.65 3.16 23.06
C PHE A 496 13.06 3.48 23.56
N THR A 497 13.44 2.72 24.59
CA THR A 497 14.75 2.86 25.23
C THR A 497 15.76 1.96 24.53
N LEU A 498 16.83 2.56 24.03
CA LEU A 498 17.99 1.88 23.49
C LEU A 498 18.72 1.09 24.59
N THR A 499 19.33 -0.03 24.21
CA THR A 499 20.06 -0.93 25.10
C THR A 499 21.56 -0.99 24.74
N PRO A 500 22.34 0.10 24.93
CA PRO A 500 23.77 0.09 24.58
C PRO A 500 24.51 -1.11 25.20
N PRO A 501 25.30 -1.89 24.43
CA PRO A 501 26.12 -2.94 25.00
C PRO A 501 27.24 -2.35 25.87
N THR A 502 27.75 -3.15 26.82
CA THR A 502 28.90 -2.76 27.64
C THR A 502 30.06 -2.28 26.78
N GLY A 503 30.62 -1.12 27.13
CA GLY A 503 31.74 -0.51 26.40
C GLY A 503 31.35 0.38 25.21
N ALA A 504 30.06 0.44 24.82
CA ALA A 504 29.61 1.34 23.77
C ALA A 504 29.68 2.82 24.21
N VAL A 505 30.19 3.68 23.33
CA VAL A 505 30.24 5.14 23.51
C VAL A 505 29.53 5.90 22.40
N THR A 506 29.39 5.29 21.21
CA THR A 506 28.62 5.84 20.09
C THR A 506 27.80 4.76 19.41
N ALA A 507 26.76 5.16 18.66
CA ALA A 507 26.07 4.28 17.73
C ALA A 507 25.58 5.04 16.49
N GLN A 508 25.53 4.35 15.36
CA GLN A 508 24.82 4.78 14.14
C GLN A 508 23.48 4.04 14.07
N ILE A 509 22.40 4.79 13.92
CA ILE A 509 21.03 4.27 13.86
C ILE A 509 20.44 4.65 12.51
N SER A 510 19.92 3.67 11.78
CA SER A 510 19.27 3.85 10.48
C SER A 510 17.87 3.23 10.50
N LEU A 511 16.88 3.99 10.07
CA LEU A 511 15.54 3.49 9.76
C LEU A 511 15.55 2.95 8.33
N MET A 512 15.61 1.64 8.20
CA MET A 512 15.70 0.91 6.95
C MET A 512 14.30 0.60 6.42
N TYR A 513 14.12 0.66 5.10
CA TYR A 513 12.92 0.20 4.43
C TYR A 513 13.25 -0.76 3.31
N GLN A 514 12.54 -1.88 3.24
CA GLN A 514 12.63 -2.87 2.18
C GLN A 514 11.26 -3.01 1.49
N PRO A 515 11.20 -2.82 0.16
CA PRO A 515 9.94 -2.93 -0.57
C PRO A 515 9.46 -4.37 -0.74
N THR A 516 10.37 -5.36 -0.74
CA THR A 516 10.04 -6.77 -0.94
C THR A 516 11.06 -7.68 -0.24
N SER A 517 10.61 -8.49 0.71
CA SER A 517 11.45 -9.38 1.51
C SER A 517 11.65 -10.75 0.85
N TRP A 518 12.69 -11.46 1.28
CA TRP A 518 12.94 -12.84 0.87
C TRP A 518 11.75 -13.76 1.13
N GLU A 519 11.12 -13.67 2.31
CA GLU A 519 10.02 -14.57 2.68
C GLU A 519 8.84 -14.46 1.70
N TYR A 520 8.60 -13.26 1.17
CA TYR A 520 7.55 -13.05 0.19
C TYR A 520 7.96 -13.51 -1.22
N ILE A 521 9.20 -13.26 -1.65
CA ILE A 521 9.73 -13.80 -2.92
C ILE A 521 9.67 -15.33 -2.94
N GLN A 522 10.12 -15.96 -1.86
CA GLN A 522 10.06 -17.41 -1.69
C GLN A 522 8.61 -17.92 -1.76
N PHE A 523 7.69 -17.24 -1.08
CA PHE A 523 6.27 -17.57 -1.14
C PHE A 523 5.71 -17.46 -2.57
N LEU A 524 5.96 -16.34 -3.26
CA LEU A 524 5.47 -16.12 -4.63
C LEU A 524 5.96 -17.20 -5.60
N TYR A 525 7.19 -17.69 -5.38
CA TYR A 525 7.76 -18.78 -6.17
C TYR A 525 7.13 -20.14 -5.83
N LEU A 526 7.09 -20.51 -4.55
CA LEU A 526 6.69 -21.85 -4.11
C LEU A 526 5.17 -22.07 -4.08
N ALA A 527 4.39 -21.01 -3.84
CA ALA A 527 2.94 -21.10 -3.79
C ALA A 527 2.28 -21.09 -5.17
N ASN A 528 2.96 -20.56 -6.20
CA ASN A 528 2.46 -20.66 -7.58
C ASN A 528 2.46 -22.13 -8.02
N ASN A 529 1.26 -22.72 -8.10
CA ASN A 529 1.08 -24.13 -8.40
C ASN A 529 1.10 -24.44 -9.91
N ARG A 530 1.28 -23.41 -10.74
CA ARG A 530 1.37 -23.49 -12.20
C ARG A 530 0.09 -23.96 -12.89
N SER A 531 -1.06 -23.93 -12.22
CA SER A 531 -2.32 -24.44 -12.76
C SER A 531 -2.95 -23.53 -13.81
N ASN A 532 -2.67 -22.23 -13.76
CA ASN A 532 -3.09 -21.29 -14.79
C ASN A 532 -1.99 -21.19 -15.87
N PRO A 533 -2.20 -21.68 -17.11
CA PRO A 533 -1.16 -21.72 -18.14
C PRO A 533 -0.61 -20.34 -18.49
N SER A 534 -1.44 -19.31 -18.43
CA SER A 534 -1.00 -17.95 -18.72
C SER A 534 -0.16 -17.37 -17.59
N LEU A 535 -0.31 -17.82 -16.33
CA LEU A 535 0.36 -17.25 -15.14
C LEU A 535 1.43 -18.17 -14.51
N GLN A 536 1.65 -19.35 -15.10
CA GLN A 536 2.46 -20.43 -14.51
C GLN A 536 3.92 -20.06 -14.20
N ASP A 537 4.49 -19.11 -14.95
CA ASP A 537 5.90 -18.74 -14.82
C ASP A 537 6.12 -17.48 -13.97
N GLU A 538 5.05 -16.80 -13.54
CA GLU A 538 5.17 -15.48 -12.89
C GLU A 538 5.87 -15.55 -11.53
N GLY A 539 5.68 -16.64 -10.77
CA GLY A 539 6.41 -16.88 -9.53
C GLY A 539 7.91 -17.04 -9.76
N LYS A 540 8.28 -17.83 -10.79
CA LYS A 540 9.68 -18.02 -11.20
C LYS A 540 10.30 -16.74 -11.74
N ASN A 541 9.59 -16.03 -12.61
CA ASN A 541 10.06 -14.77 -13.18
C ASN A 541 10.31 -13.71 -12.10
N MET A 542 9.48 -13.69 -11.05
CA MET A 542 9.67 -12.81 -9.90
C MET A 542 10.92 -13.17 -9.09
N LEU A 543 11.15 -14.46 -8.82
CA LEU A 543 12.36 -14.94 -8.14
C LEU A 543 13.62 -14.61 -8.95
N ASP A 544 13.63 -14.94 -10.24
CA ASP A 544 14.76 -14.67 -11.13
C ASP A 544 15.07 -13.16 -11.17
N ALA A 545 14.04 -12.31 -11.29
CA ALA A 545 14.22 -10.86 -11.28
C ALA A 545 14.82 -10.37 -9.96
N TRP A 546 14.36 -10.88 -8.82
CA TRP A 546 14.88 -10.51 -7.50
C TRP A 546 16.34 -10.89 -7.32
N LEU A 547 16.73 -12.11 -7.70
CA LEU A 547 18.12 -12.58 -7.62
C LEU A 547 19.06 -11.75 -8.51
N ASN A 548 18.58 -11.23 -9.64
CA ASN A 548 19.40 -10.52 -10.63
C ASN A 548 19.35 -8.98 -10.52
N THR A 549 18.62 -8.43 -9.54
CA THR A 549 18.45 -6.96 -9.39
C THR A 549 18.73 -6.46 -7.97
N GLY A 550 19.74 -7.03 -7.32
CA GLY A 550 20.18 -6.57 -6.01
C GLY A 550 19.22 -6.92 -4.86
N MET A 551 18.32 -7.89 -5.07
CA MET A 551 17.54 -8.51 -3.98
C MET A 551 16.73 -7.52 -3.13
N ALA A 552 16.27 -6.43 -3.76
CA ALA A 552 15.56 -5.35 -3.09
C ALA A 552 16.30 -4.85 -1.83
N GLU A 553 17.62 -4.62 -1.93
CA GLU A 553 18.45 -4.12 -0.84
C GLU A 553 17.82 -2.89 -0.18
N PRO A 554 17.71 -2.82 1.17
CA PRO A 554 16.95 -1.78 1.85
C PRO A 554 17.57 -0.39 1.74
N TYR A 555 16.70 0.61 1.76
CA TYR A 555 17.07 2.02 1.75
C TYR A 555 16.99 2.62 3.16
N ALA A 556 18.00 3.39 3.56
CA ALA A 556 18.00 4.14 4.81
C ALA A 556 17.16 5.42 4.65
N MET A 557 15.95 5.41 5.22
CA MET A 557 15.00 6.53 5.17
C MET A 557 15.41 7.70 6.07
N ALA A 558 16.00 7.40 7.21
CA ALA A 558 16.41 8.39 8.20
C ALA A 558 17.56 7.82 9.02
N THR A 559 18.47 8.69 9.45
CA THR A 559 19.60 8.31 10.30
C THR A 559 19.69 9.21 11.52
N ALA A 560 20.22 8.67 12.61
CA ALA A 560 20.57 9.41 13.81
C ALA A 560 21.84 8.82 14.41
N SER A 561 22.48 9.57 15.31
CA SER A 561 23.60 9.09 16.10
C SER A 561 23.24 9.11 17.57
N TRP A 562 23.67 8.08 18.28
CA TRP A 562 23.66 8.05 19.74
C TRP A 562 25.08 8.29 20.26
N ARG A 563 25.18 9.01 21.38
CA ARG A 563 26.41 9.22 22.14
C ARG A 563 26.09 9.07 23.62
N LYS A 564 27.01 8.43 24.35
CA LYS A 564 26.86 8.11 25.77
C LYS A 564 26.76 9.34 26.66
#